data_AF-A0A434SU36-F1
#
_entry.id   AF-A0A434SU36-F1
#
_cell.length_a   1.000
_cell.length_b   1.000
_cell.length_c   1.000
_cell.angle_alpha   90.00
_cell.angle_beta   90.00
_cell.angle_gamma   90.00
#
_symmetry.space_group_name_H-M   'P 1'
#
loop_
_entity.id
_entity.type
_entity.pdbx_description
1 polymer ?
#
loop_
_entity_poly.entity_id
_entity_poly.type
_entity_poly.pdbx_seq_one_letter_code
_entity_poly.pdbx_strand_id
1 'polypeptide(L)'
;MAKHNGRAAIDDWWTLWPRLFEDELAAYARLGIAPRIIYERNGLLILEADWPVLGRPASMLLRIGYSPLHPFCRPAVAAPAEVFERHQNPLSRELCLLTQETGQWNSKQLVADFIQERLDHLLRALAARAEGRWGDAAKLEEQVADPLMPYFVGTEEEDSIILFDGQMPVPTGGHGIMEVVYTPRPTPRNPDAFEGVLRQLKTSAGTICGKRFGLPNELTDAQLVTGRWVKFTPPRTADAEDMLRLAENELARQAVLQAASVQKVIDATRGPISLTGIVFPEETEYGSAKKNGAGWLFLATRRAFANGKAGAATTRLVLGERAGKDDIFARLPVANSLLGKKALVVGCGAIGSFTGLELSRAGVGEIAFLDHDTVQPGNSLRWPLGRPVWGSAKAVALANFVMANYPWTKVRAFGCRLGSAIADINGVPQDQQGNVLTPVSV
;
A
#
# COMPACT_ATOMS: atom_id res chain seq x y z
N MET A 1 -32.03 27.61 -31.22
CA MET A 1 -31.64 27.28 -29.83
C MET A 1 -30.25 26.70 -29.87
N ALA A 2 -29.34 27.34 -29.15
CA ALA A 2 -27.90 27.30 -29.40
C ALA A 2 -27.25 25.96 -29.05
N LYS A 3 -26.28 25.58 -29.90
CA LYS A 3 -25.34 24.47 -29.71
C LYS A 3 -24.47 24.76 -28.48
N HIS A 4 -24.66 24.03 -27.38
CA HIS A 4 -23.63 23.90 -26.35
C HIS A 4 -22.57 22.89 -26.82
N ASN A 5 -21.81 23.28 -27.85
CA ASN A 5 -20.57 22.61 -28.24
C ASN A 5 -19.45 23.63 -28.11
N GLY A 6 -18.84 23.63 -26.93
CA GLY A 6 -17.64 24.37 -26.61
C GLY A 6 -17.22 23.92 -25.22
N ARG A 7 -16.38 22.88 -25.14
CA ARG A 7 -15.52 22.71 -23.97
C ARG A 7 -14.81 24.06 -23.83
N ALA A 8 -15.09 24.81 -22.77
CA ALA A 8 -14.23 25.92 -22.42
C ALA A 8 -12.82 25.31 -22.32
N ALA A 9 -11.89 25.81 -23.14
CA ALA A 9 -10.48 25.61 -22.83
C ALA A 9 -10.34 26.10 -21.38
N ILE A 10 -9.79 25.26 -20.50
CA ILE A 10 -9.40 25.74 -19.19
C ILE A 10 -8.28 26.75 -19.50
N ASP A 11 -8.61 28.04 -19.48
CA ASP A 11 -7.64 29.09 -19.73
C ASP A 11 -6.48 28.94 -18.73
N ASP A 12 -5.25 29.03 -19.23
CA ASP A 12 -4.08 28.82 -18.40
C ASP A 12 -4.04 29.86 -17.25
N TRP A 13 -3.63 29.46 -16.04
CA TRP A 13 -3.71 30.32 -14.86
C TRP A 13 -2.91 31.63 -15.00
N TRP A 14 -1.82 31.62 -15.77
CA TRP A 14 -1.01 32.80 -16.06
C TRP A 14 -1.71 33.78 -17.01
N THR A 15 -2.68 33.31 -17.81
CA THR A 15 -3.54 34.17 -18.63
C THR A 15 -4.68 34.77 -17.81
N LEU A 16 -5.22 34.00 -16.86
CA LEU A 16 -6.25 34.45 -15.93
C LEU A 16 -5.72 35.46 -14.90
N TRP A 17 -4.49 35.25 -14.42
CA TRP A 17 -3.83 36.09 -13.42
C TRP A 17 -2.43 36.53 -13.86
N PRO A 18 -2.31 37.41 -14.87
CA PRO A 18 -1.02 37.83 -15.43
C PRO A 18 -0.12 38.53 -14.39
N ARG A 19 -0.71 39.31 -13.48
CA ARG A 19 0.05 39.95 -12.39
C ARG A 19 0.68 38.94 -11.43
N LEU A 20 -0.04 37.87 -11.10
CA LEU A 20 0.52 36.80 -10.26
C LEU A 20 1.70 36.14 -10.95
N PHE A 21 1.60 35.89 -12.26
CA PHE A 21 2.68 35.31 -13.04
C PHE A 21 3.91 36.24 -13.09
N GLU A 22 3.71 37.54 -13.30
CA GLU A 22 4.78 38.55 -13.22
C GLU A 22 5.44 38.57 -11.83
N ASP A 23 4.64 38.53 -10.75
CA ASP A 23 5.12 38.51 -9.38
C ASP A 23 5.93 37.25 -9.07
N GLU A 24 5.50 36.08 -9.56
CA GLU A 24 6.25 34.82 -9.46
C GLU A 24 7.63 34.93 -10.12
N LEU A 25 7.68 35.41 -11.37
CA LEU A 25 8.96 35.60 -12.09
C LEU A 25 9.86 36.63 -11.41
N ALA A 26 9.28 37.72 -10.90
CA ALA A 26 10.01 38.76 -10.17
C ALA A 26 10.61 38.22 -8.86
N ALA A 27 9.94 37.29 -8.18
CA ALA A 27 10.46 36.66 -6.97
C ALA A 27 11.72 35.84 -7.24
N TYR A 28 11.79 35.09 -8.34
CA TYR A 28 13.04 34.42 -8.75
C TYR A 28 14.15 35.43 -9.04
N ALA A 29 13.85 36.49 -9.79
CA ALA A 29 14.82 37.53 -10.13
C ALA A 29 15.39 38.23 -8.88
N ARG A 30 14.56 38.46 -7.85
CA ARG A 30 15.00 38.99 -6.55
C ARG A 30 16.03 38.10 -5.84
N LEU A 31 15.94 36.79 -6.03
CA LEU A 31 16.91 35.81 -5.52
C LEU A 31 18.13 35.66 -6.44
N GLY A 32 18.24 36.45 -7.51
CA GLY A 32 19.29 36.33 -8.51
C GLY A 32 19.15 35.09 -9.41
N ILE A 33 17.95 34.52 -9.48
CA ILE A 33 17.66 33.28 -10.21
C ILE A 33 16.93 33.64 -11.51
N ALA A 34 17.43 33.12 -12.63
CA ALA A 34 16.81 33.26 -13.95
C ALA A 34 16.25 31.90 -14.41
N PRO A 35 15.00 31.56 -14.07
CA PRO A 35 14.40 30.30 -14.48
C PRO A 35 14.15 30.25 -15.98
N ARG A 36 14.27 29.07 -16.58
CA ARG A 36 13.91 28.77 -17.97
C ARG A 36 12.60 28.02 -18.01
N ILE A 37 11.65 28.45 -18.83
CA ILE A 37 10.43 27.70 -19.08
C ILE A 37 10.79 26.49 -19.94
N ILE A 38 10.51 25.28 -19.43
CA ILE A 38 10.71 24.03 -20.17
C ILE A 38 9.40 23.38 -20.59
N TYR A 39 8.27 23.80 -20.00
CA TYR A 39 6.93 23.39 -20.40
C TYR A 39 5.90 24.46 -20.01
N GLU A 40 4.94 24.76 -20.90
CA GLU A 40 3.90 25.78 -20.67
C GLU A 40 2.68 25.48 -21.57
N ARG A 41 1.79 24.57 -21.14
CA ARG A 41 0.54 24.22 -21.85
C ARG A 41 -0.49 23.62 -20.89
N ASN A 42 -1.79 23.78 -21.18
CA ASN A 42 -2.90 23.13 -20.45
C ASN A 42 -2.91 23.43 -18.93
N GLY A 43 -2.58 24.65 -18.56
CA GLY A 43 -2.46 25.13 -17.17
C GLY A 43 -1.24 24.61 -16.42
N LEU A 44 -0.42 23.76 -17.04
CA LEU A 44 0.82 23.26 -16.47
C LEU A 44 1.99 24.14 -16.93
N LEU A 45 2.74 24.66 -15.97
CA LEU A 45 3.99 25.39 -16.20
C LEU A 45 5.12 24.66 -15.47
N ILE A 46 6.22 24.38 -16.16
CA ILE A 46 7.42 23.82 -15.55
C ILE A 46 8.59 24.75 -15.86
N LEU A 47 9.23 25.21 -14.78
CA LEU A 47 10.44 26.01 -14.82
C LEU A 47 11.65 25.13 -14.46
N GLU A 48 12.79 25.44 -15.05
CA GLU A 48 14.08 24.88 -14.67
C GLU A 48 15.01 26.02 -14.23
N ALA A 49 15.62 25.90 -13.05
CA ALA A 49 16.41 26.96 -12.44
C ALA A 49 17.68 26.42 -11.78
N ASP A 50 18.79 27.14 -11.97
CA ASP A 50 20.01 26.91 -11.21
C ASP A 50 19.89 27.62 -9.86
N TRP A 51 19.61 26.85 -8.80
CA TRP A 51 19.33 27.36 -7.48
C TRP A 51 20.61 27.54 -6.64
N PRO A 52 20.95 28.75 -6.19
CA PRO A 52 22.12 28.96 -5.34
C PRO A 52 21.88 28.34 -3.95
N VAL A 53 22.84 27.54 -3.48
CA VAL A 53 22.80 26.92 -2.15
C VAL A 53 23.95 27.43 -1.31
N LEU A 54 23.63 27.99 -0.14
CA LEU A 54 24.63 28.52 0.78
C LEU A 54 25.65 27.44 1.16
N GLY A 55 26.94 27.75 1.04
CA GLY A 55 28.03 26.82 1.37
C GLY A 55 28.34 25.78 0.28
N ARG A 56 27.67 25.83 -0.89
CA ARG A 56 28.04 25.03 -2.06
C ARG A 56 28.62 25.91 -3.18
N PRO A 57 29.70 25.48 -3.85
CA PRO A 57 30.30 26.24 -4.95
C PRO A 57 29.49 26.16 -6.25
N ALA A 58 28.68 25.11 -6.41
CA ALA A 58 27.82 24.90 -7.57
C ALA A 58 26.35 25.05 -7.19
N SER A 59 25.57 25.66 -8.08
CA SER A 59 24.11 25.72 -7.96
C SER A 59 23.48 24.34 -8.11
N MET A 60 22.34 24.17 -7.48
CA MET A 60 21.51 22.97 -7.56
C MET A 60 20.46 23.15 -8.66
N LEU A 61 20.44 22.27 -9.66
CA LEU A 61 19.41 22.29 -10.68
C LEU A 61 18.06 21.88 -10.07
N LEU A 62 17.06 22.77 -10.13
CA LEU A 62 15.69 22.51 -9.72
C LEU A 62 14.73 22.54 -10.91
N ARG A 63 13.76 21.62 -10.91
CA ARG A 63 12.58 21.64 -11.77
C ARG A 63 11.35 21.96 -10.93
N ILE A 64 10.63 23.00 -11.30
CA ILE A 64 9.56 23.60 -10.49
C ILE A 64 8.28 23.56 -11.32
N GLY A 65 7.35 22.69 -10.92
CA GLY A 65 6.07 22.49 -11.57
C GLY A 65 4.96 23.25 -10.87
N TYR A 66 4.18 23.99 -11.65
CA TYR A 66 2.95 24.67 -11.26
C TYR A 66 1.76 23.90 -11.83
N SER A 67 0.73 23.68 -11.01
CA SER A 67 -0.47 22.97 -11.43
C SER A 67 -1.45 23.91 -12.16
N PRO A 68 -2.45 23.37 -12.88
CA PRO A 68 -3.53 24.16 -13.47
C PRO A 68 -4.39 24.93 -12.45
N LEU A 69 -4.23 24.61 -11.16
CA LEU A 69 -4.95 25.23 -10.05
C LEU A 69 -4.05 26.15 -9.21
N HIS A 70 -2.86 26.52 -9.70
CA HIS A 70 -2.03 27.54 -9.06
C HIS A 70 -2.80 28.87 -8.95
N PRO A 71 -2.80 29.57 -7.80
CA PRO A 71 -1.98 29.34 -6.60
C PRO A 71 -2.66 28.53 -5.49
N PHE A 72 -3.83 27.93 -5.73
CA PHE A 72 -4.57 27.18 -4.70
C PHE A 72 -3.94 25.82 -4.39
N CYS A 73 -3.16 25.27 -5.31
CA CYS A 73 -2.37 24.07 -5.11
C CYS A 73 -0.88 24.41 -5.02
N ARG A 74 -0.17 23.68 -4.16
CA ARG A 74 1.27 23.81 -3.98
C ARG A 74 2.05 23.50 -5.28
N PRO A 75 3.25 24.09 -5.46
CA PRO A 75 4.17 23.67 -6.51
C PRO A 75 4.76 22.29 -6.20
N ALA A 76 5.17 21.58 -7.25
CA ALA A 76 6.05 20.41 -7.14
C ALA A 76 7.49 20.84 -7.45
N VAL A 77 8.47 20.38 -6.69
CA VAL A 77 9.87 20.80 -6.85
C VAL A 77 10.76 19.57 -6.86
N ALA A 78 11.54 19.37 -7.91
CA ALA A 78 12.45 18.24 -8.05
C ALA A 78 13.90 18.70 -8.21
N ALA A 79 14.84 17.93 -7.67
CA ALA A 79 16.28 18.14 -7.84
C ALA A 79 16.87 16.98 -8.65
N PRO A 80 16.74 16.98 -10.00
CA PRO A 80 17.04 15.83 -10.85
C PRO A 80 18.51 15.37 -10.81
N ALA A 81 19.44 16.28 -10.50
CA ALA A 81 20.88 15.98 -10.41
C ALA A 81 21.32 15.56 -9.00
N GLU A 82 20.47 15.70 -7.99
CA GLU A 82 20.81 15.44 -6.59
C GLU A 82 20.29 14.06 -6.13
N VAL A 83 21.00 13.49 -5.17
CA VAL A 83 20.62 12.24 -4.52
C VAL A 83 20.60 12.45 -3.01
N PHE A 84 19.41 12.46 -2.43
CA PHE A 84 19.23 12.50 -0.99
C PHE A 84 18.84 11.13 -0.44
N GLU A 85 19.16 10.89 0.84
CA GLU A 85 18.74 9.68 1.56
C GLU A 85 17.27 9.75 1.99
N ARG A 86 16.76 10.96 2.23
CA ARG A 86 15.43 11.26 2.76
C ARG A 86 14.85 12.51 2.11
N HIS A 87 13.54 12.71 2.19
CA HIS A 87 12.82 13.88 1.66
C HIS A 87 13.01 14.08 0.15
N GLN A 88 13.23 12.97 -0.56
CA GLN A 88 13.32 12.95 -2.00
C GLN A 88 12.68 11.67 -2.51
N ASN A 89 11.74 11.80 -3.43
CA ASN A 89 11.21 10.68 -4.18
C ASN A 89 12.37 10.03 -4.97
N PRO A 90 12.69 8.74 -4.74
CA PRO A 90 13.82 8.08 -5.35
C PRO A 90 13.69 7.91 -6.87
N LEU A 91 12.48 8.00 -7.41
CA LEU A 91 12.15 7.84 -8.83
C LEU A 91 12.05 9.19 -9.55
N SER A 92 11.16 10.07 -9.10
CA SER A 92 10.91 11.36 -9.77
C SER A 92 11.91 12.46 -9.40
N ARG A 93 12.68 12.25 -8.33
CA ARG A 93 13.58 13.26 -7.71
C ARG A 93 12.85 14.47 -7.14
N GLU A 94 11.53 14.40 -7.01
CA GLU A 94 10.73 15.40 -6.31
C GLU A 94 11.11 15.47 -4.83
N LEU A 95 11.19 16.67 -4.28
CA LEU A 95 11.57 16.97 -2.91
C LEU A 95 10.34 17.11 -2.03
N CYS A 96 10.41 16.55 -0.82
CA CYS A 96 9.39 16.73 0.19
C CYS A 96 9.58 18.06 0.93
N LEU A 97 9.29 19.19 0.26
CA LEU A 97 9.45 20.54 0.85
C LEU A 97 8.34 20.92 1.84
N LEU A 98 7.23 20.18 1.84
CA LEU A 98 6.13 20.32 2.80
C LEU A 98 5.94 19.01 3.55
N THR A 99 5.68 19.13 4.84
CA THR A 99 5.42 18.01 5.72
C THR A 99 3.94 17.64 5.58
N GLN A 100 3.62 16.81 4.57
CA GLN A 100 2.33 16.19 4.15
C GLN A 100 0.98 16.95 4.26
N GLU A 101 0.75 17.82 5.23
CA GLU A 101 -0.44 18.65 5.35
C GLU A 101 -0.48 19.76 4.28
N THR A 102 -1.51 19.71 3.44
CA THR A 102 -1.82 20.78 2.48
C THR A 102 -2.08 22.14 3.15
N GLY A 103 -2.34 22.17 4.45
CA GLY A 103 -2.50 23.39 5.25
C GLY A 103 -1.23 24.23 5.42
N GLN A 104 -0.05 23.69 5.08
CA GLN A 104 1.21 24.43 5.14
C GLN A 104 1.49 25.29 3.90
N TRP A 105 0.77 25.03 2.79
CA TRP A 105 0.85 25.89 1.62
C TRP A 105 -0.10 27.08 1.80
N ASN A 106 0.46 28.29 1.74
CA ASN A 106 -0.32 29.52 1.70
C ASN A 106 -0.44 29.97 0.24
N SER A 107 -1.66 30.00 -0.30
CA SER A 107 -1.92 30.41 -1.69
C SER A 107 -1.56 31.87 -2.00
N LYS A 108 -1.13 32.65 -1.01
CA LYS A 108 -0.60 34.02 -1.18
C LYS A 108 0.93 34.07 -1.15
N GLN A 109 1.61 32.97 -0.82
CA GLN A 109 3.07 32.89 -0.85
C GLN A 109 3.53 32.63 -2.29
N LEU A 110 4.56 33.34 -2.73
CA LEU A 110 5.19 33.12 -4.03
C LEU A 110 6.07 31.86 -3.97
N VAL A 111 6.11 31.09 -5.05
CA VAL A 111 6.79 29.79 -5.06
C VAL A 111 8.30 29.92 -4.83
N ALA A 112 8.95 30.96 -5.37
CA ALA A 112 10.38 31.17 -5.16
C ALA A 112 10.72 31.39 -3.67
N ASP A 113 9.90 32.15 -2.94
CA ASP A 113 10.09 32.39 -1.50
C ASP A 113 9.85 31.12 -0.69
N PHE A 114 8.82 30.37 -1.07
CA PHE A 114 8.52 29.06 -0.49
C PHE A 114 9.69 28.08 -0.67
N ILE A 115 10.27 27.98 -1.88
CA ILE A 115 11.42 27.12 -2.15
C ILE A 115 12.61 27.58 -1.31
N GLN A 116 12.91 28.88 -1.26
CA GLN A 116 14.05 29.42 -0.51
C GLN A 116 13.99 29.05 0.98
N GLU A 117 12.82 29.17 1.59
CA GLU A 117 12.59 28.81 2.99
C GLU A 117 12.69 27.29 3.22
N ARG A 118 11.95 26.51 2.44
CA ARG A 118 11.81 25.06 2.69
C ARG A 118 13.00 24.25 2.25
N LEU A 119 13.70 24.66 1.19
CA LEU A 119 14.91 23.99 0.76
C LEU A 119 16.05 24.19 1.77
N ASP A 120 16.18 25.38 2.39
CA ASP A 120 17.16 25.60 3.47
C ASP A 120 16.89 24.67 4.65
N HIS A 121 15.64 24.58 5.10
CA HIS A 121 15.25 23.69 6.19
C HIS A 121 15.57 22.22 5.88
N LEU A 122 15.21 21.75 4.68
CA LEU A 122 15.50 20.39 4.22
C LEU A 122 17.02 20.11 4.22
N LEU A 123 17.83 21.00 3.64
CA LEU A 123 19.27 20.80 3.53
C LEU A 123 19.96 20.82 4.90
N ARG A 124 19.51 21.68 5.82
CA ARG A 124 20.02 21.74 7.20
C ARG A 124 19.64 20.49 8.00
N ALA A 125 18.44 19.95 7.79
CA ALA A 125 18.03 18.68 8.39
C ALA A 125 18.91 17.53 7.91
N LEU A 126 19.13 17.42 6.59
CA LEU A 126 20.01 16.40 6.00
C LEU A 126 21.46 16.51 6.52
N ALA A 127 22.00 17.73 6.61
CA ALA A 127 23.34 17.96 7.15
C ALA A 127 23.45 17.56 8.63
N ALA A 128 22.47 17.94 9.46
CA ALA A 128 22.44 17.55 10.87
C ALA A 128 22.40 16.02 11.06
N ARG A 129 21.64 15.30 10.23
CA ARG A 129 21.63 13.82 10.26
C ARG A 129 22.98 13.22 9.85
N ALA A 130 23.58 13.72 8.77
CA ALA A 130 24.89 13.25 8.31
C ALA A 130 25.99 13.42 9.37
N GLU A 131 25.88 14.46 10.20
CA GLU A 131 26.78 14.73 11.33
C GLU A 131 26.38 14.00 12.63
N GLY A 132 25.31 13.20 12.63
CA GLY A 132 24.80 12.50 13.81
C GLY A 132 24.09 13.39 14.84
N ARG A 133 23.78 14.65 14.50
CA ARG A 133 23.04 15.61 15.35
C ARG A 133 21.52 15.41 15.23
N TRP A 134 21.03 14.24 15.63
CA TRP A 134 19.63 13.83 15.48
C TRP A 134 18.62 14.79 16.13
N GLY A 135 18.95 15.36 17.29
CA GLY A 135 18.07 16.31 17.99
C GLY A 135 17.89 17.64 17.26
N ASP A 136 18.85 18.06 16.44
CA ASP A 136 18.74 19.26 15.61
C ASP A 136 17.95 18.97 14.33
N ALA A 137 18.20 17.80 13.71
CA ALA A 137 17.39 17.33 12.59
C ALA A 137 15.89 17.24 12.97
N ALA A 138 15.58 16.70 14.15
CA ALA A 138 14.20 16.55 14.62
C ALA A 138 13.43 17.85 14.87
N LYS A 139 14.12 18.99 14.98
CA LYS A 139 13.48 20.31 15.07
C LYS A 139 13.12 20.88 13.69
N LEU A 140 13.75 20.36 12.64
CA LEU A 140 13.62 20.80 11.26
C LEU A 140 12.74 19.85 10.42
N GLU A 141 12.52 18.62 10.92
CA GLU A 141 11.75 17.58 10.26
C GLU A 141 10.41 17.34 10.97
N GLU A 142 9.44 16.84 10.20
CA GLU A 142 8.27 16.20 10.80
C GLU A 142 8.68 14.89 11.46
N GLN A 143 8.08 14.58 12.61
CA GLN A 143 8.35 13.37 13.37
C GLN A 143 7.58 12.17 12.81
N VAL A 144 7.64 11.99 11.49
CA VAL A 144 6.96 10.94 10.72
C VAL A 144 7.99 10.09 10.00
N ALA A 145 7.79 8.78 9.92
CA ALA A 145 8.69 7.89 9.17
C ALA A 145 8.67 8.20 7.66
N ASP A 146 9.78 8.01 6.96
CA ASP A 146 9.89 8.14 5.49
C ASP A 146 10.16 6.76 4.86
N PRO A 147 9.14 5.87 4.80
CA PRO A 147 9.28 4.57 4.18
C PRO A 147 9.47 4.70 2.66
N LEU A 148 10.22 3.77 2.05
CA LEU A 148 10.53 3.79 0.63
C LEU A 148 9.45 3.14 -0.23
N MET A 149 8.76 2.11 0.27
CA MET A 149 7.72 1.40 -0.49
C MET A 149 6.63 2.34 -1.08
N PRO A 150 6.11 3.35 -0.36
CA PRO A 150 5.07 4.24 -0.92
C PRO A 150 5.50 5.05 -2.15
N TYR A 151 6.80 5.23 -2.40
CA TYR A 151 7.26 5.94 -3.59
C TYR A 151 7.07 5.15 -4.89
N PHE A 152 6.77 3.86 -4.81
CA PHE A 152 6.54 3.00 -5.97
C PHE A 152 5.06 2.88 -6.37
N VAL A 153 4.15 3.49 -5.60
CA VAL A 153 2.71 3.50 -5.91
C VAL A 153 2.45 4.13 -7.28
N GLY A 154 1.62 3.46 -8.09
CA GLY A 154 1.33 3.82 -9.48
C GLY A 154 2.31 3.23 -10.52
N THR A 155 3.29 2.43 -10.10
CA THR A 155 4.24 1.75 -11.00
C THR A 155 4.06 0.23 -11.04
N GLU A 156 3.22 -0.29 -10.15
CA GLU A 156 2.87 -1.69 -9.98
C GLU A 156 1.85 -2.21 -10.99
N GLU A 157 1.75 -3.54 -11.06
CA GLU A 157 0.69 -4.23 -11.76
C GLU A 157 -0.67 -3.94 -11.11
N GLU A 158 -1.65 -3.56 -11.93
CA GLU A 158 -3.00 -3.28 -11.45
C GLU A 158 -3.63 -4.52 -10.78
N ASP A 159 -4.41 -4.28 -9.72
CA ASP A 159 -5.22 -5.29 -9.02
C ASP A 159 -4.44 -6.46 -8.36
N SER A 160 -3.11 -6.48 -8.43
CA SER A 160 -2.24 -7.46 -7.76
C SER A 160 -1.65 -6.91 -6.46
N ILE A 161 -1.51 -7.76 -5.44
CA ILE A 161 -0.98 -7.36 -4.13
C ILE A 161 -0.27 -8.53 -3.44
N ILE A 162 0.76 -8.23 -2.64
CA ILE A 162 1.33 -9.21 -1.70
C ILE A 162 1.28 -8.67 -0.27
N LEU A 163 0.61 -9.39 0.61
CA LEU A 163 0.44 -9.08 2.01
C LEU A 163 1.55 -9.71 2.85
N PHE A 164 2.10 -8.97 3.81
CA PHE A 164 3.09 -9.47 4.76
C PHE A 164 2.88 -8.90 6.16
N ASP A 165 3.48 -9.55 7.16
CA ASP A 165 3.51 -9.05 8.54
C ASP A 165 4.55 -7.93 8.67
N GLY A 166 4.10 -6.72 8.97
CA GLY A 166 4.96 -5.56 9.14
C GLY A 166 5.92 -5.66 10.33
N GLN A 167 5.68 -6.58 11.27
CA GLN A 167 6.58 -6.89 12.39
C GLN A 167 7.70 -7.88 12.01
N MET A 168 7.72 -8.35 10.76
CA MET A 168 8.76 -9.26 10.29
C MET A 168 10.12 -8.55 10.25
N PRO A 169 11.16 -9.08 10.92
CA PRO A 169 12.48 -8.45 10.95
C PRO A 169 13.16 -8.54 9.59
N VAL A 170 14.10 -7.63 9.32
CA VAL A 170 14.99 -7.73 8.16
C VAL A 170 15.77 -9.05 8.24
N PRO A 171 15.71 -9.92 7.21
CA PRO A 171 16.47 -11.17 7.21
C PRO A 171 17.98 -10.96 7.37
N THR A 172 18.62 -11.77 8.20
CA THR A 172 20.07 -11.67 8.50
C THR A 172 20.94 -12.04 7.29
N GLY A 173 20.50 -13.00 6.45
CA GLY A 173 21.17 -13.41 5.22
C GLY A 173 21.01 -12.46 4.03
N GLY A 174 21.78 -12.68 2.96
CA GLY A 174 21.71 -11.91 1.71
C GLY A 174 20.66 -12.39 0.70
N HIS A 175 20.25 -13.66 0.79
CA HIS A 175 19.23 -14.29 -0.06
C HIS A 175 18.61 -15.51 0.61
N GLY A 176 17.49 -15.99 0.05
CA GLY A 176 16.83 -17.20 0.51
C GLY A 176 15.53 -17.50 -0.25
N ILE A 177 14.70 -18.34 0.35
CA ILE A 177 13.39 -18.72 -0.21
C ILE A 177 12.25 -18.11 0.61
N MET A 178 11.13 -17.87 -0.05
CA MET A 178 9.89 -17.42 0.56
C MET A 178 8.74 -18.34 0.17
N GLU A 179 7.86 -18.61 1.12
CA GLU A 179 6.59 -19.30 0.91
C GLU A 179 5.50 -18.25 0.80
N VAL A 180 4.80 -18.21 -0.34
CA VAL A 180 3.70 -17.27 -0.60
C VAL A 180 2.44 -18.07 -0.86
N VAL A 181 1.38 -17.82 -0.09
CA VAL A 181 0.05 -18.31 -0.44
C VAL A 181 -0.49 -17.42 -1.53
N TYR A 182 -0.62 -17.97 -2.73
CA TYR A 182 -1.02 -17.28 -3.94
C TYR A 182 -2.46 -17.64 -4.27
N THR A 183 -3.30 -16.64 -4.49
CA THR A 183 -4.68 -16.79 -4.91
C THR A 183 -4.95 -15.98 -6.18
N PRO A 184 -5.30 -16.61 -7.32
CA PRO A 184 -5.74 -15.89 -8.51
C PRO A 184 -6.95 -15.02 -8.22
N ARG A 185 -6.94 -13.77 -8.69
CA ARG A 185 -8.05 -12.80 -8.59
C ARG A 185 -8.20 -12.02 -9.90
N PRO A 186 -8.53 -12.69 -11.01
CA PRO A 186 -8.64 -12.02 -12.31
C PRO A 186 -9.67 -10.89 -12.26
N THR A 187 -9.32 -9.73 -12.82
CA THR A 187 -10.21 -8.58 -12.95
C THR A 187 -10.38 -8.22 -14.43
N PRO A 188 -11.38 -7.40 -14.79
CA PRO A 188 -11.50 -6.87 -16.15
C PRO A 188 -10.30 -6.03 -16.60
N ARG A 189 -9.53 -5.46 -15.66
CA ARG A 189 -8.33 -4.66 -15.96
C ARG A 189 -7.07 -5.51 -16.05
N ASN A 190 -6.98 -6.54 -15.21
CA ASN A 190 -5.86 -7.45 -15.16
C ASN A 190 -6.33 -8.91 -15.02
N PRO A 191 -6.32 -9.70 -16.11
CA PRO A 191 -6.72 -11.11 -16.06
C PRO A 191 -5.73 -11.99 -15.28
N ASP A 192 -4.51 -11.50 -15.04
CA ASP A 192 -3.46 -12.21 -14.31
C ASP A 192 -3.34 -11.73 -12.85
N ALA A 193 -4.28 -10.90 -12.38
CA ALA A 193 -4.27 -10.35 -11.04
C ALA A 193 -4.32 -11.43 -9.96
N PHE A 194 -3.68 -11.16 -8.82
CA PHE A 194 -3.63 -12.12 -7.71
C PHE A 194 -3.53 -11.43 -6.34
N GLU A 195 -3.76 -12.22 -5.30
CA GLU A 195 -3.35 -11.89 -3.93
C GLU A 195 -2.27 -12.88 -3.49
N GLY A 196 -1.16 -12.38 -2.97
CA GLY A 196 -0.16 -13.17 -2.28
C GLY A 196 -0.19 -12.90 -0.79
N VAL A 197 0.03 -13.91 0.04
CA VAL A 197 0.31 -13.76 1.48
C VAL A 197 1.66 -14.38 1.77
N LEU A 198 2.64 -13.54 2.12
CA LEU A 198 3.98 -13.98 2.49
C LEU A 198 3.95 -14.75 3.82
N ARG A 199 3.90 -16.08 3.72
CA ARG A 199 3.64 -17.00 4.82
C ARG A 199 4.86 -17.21 5.71
N GLN A 200 6.02 -17.41 5.08
CA GLN A 200 7.25 -17.75 5.77
C GLN A 200 8.47 -17.39 4.91
N LEU A 201 9.53 -16.92 5.57
CA LEU A 201 10.84 -16.74 4.98
C LEU A 201 11.84 -17.75 5.54
N LYS A 202 12.74 -18.22 4.68
CA LYS A 202 13.90 -19.02 5.08
C LYS A 202 15.15 -18.45 4.43
N THR A 203 16.25 -18.38 5.17
CA THR A 203 17.59 -18.12 4.60
C THR A 203 18.00 -19.27 3.68
N SER A 204 19.06 -19.05 2.88
CA SER A 204 19.63 -20.10 2.06
C SER A 204 20.13 -21.32 2.86
N ALA A 205 20.49 -21.13 4.13
CA ALA A 205 20.81 -22.18 5.10
C ALA A 205 19.56 -22.92 5.65
N GLY A 206 18.35 -22.50 5.29
CA GLY A 206 17.08 -23.07 5.77
C GLY A 206 16.59 -22.51 7.10
N THR A 207 17.28 -21.51 7.67
CA THR A 207 16.86 -20.86 8.92
C THR A 207 15.61 -20.03 8.70
N ILE A 208 14.57 -20.28 9.49
CA ILE A 208 13.33 -19.50 9.45
C ILE A 208 13.59 -18.06 9.91
N CYS A 209 13.11 -17.08 9.13
CA CYS A 209 13.10 -15.66 9.51
C CYS A 209 11.68 -15.26 9.96
N GLY A 210 11.57 -14.66 11.14
CA GLY A 210 10.29 -14.17 11.68
C GLY A 210 9.29 -15.27 12.06
N LYS A 211 8.10 -14.84 12.50
CA LYS A 211 6.98 -15.75 12.79
C LYS A 211 6.26 -16.11 11.49
N ARG A 212 5.59 -17.27 11.48
CA ARG A 212 4.69 -17.66 10.38
C ARG A 212 3.51 -16.68 10.34
N PHE A 213 3.24 -16.10 9.18
CA PHE A 213 2.15 -15.13 8.98
C PHE A 213 1.05 -15.70 8.10
N GLY A 214 -0.22 -15.44 8.42
CA GLY A 214 -1.34 -15.77 7.55
C GLY A 214 -2.59 -15.04 7.98
N LEU A 215 -3.45 -14.74 7.02
CA LEU A 215 -4.81 -14.31 7.34
C LEU A 215 -5.56 -15.50 7.95
N PRO A 216 -6.48 -15.28 8.92
CA PRO A 216 -7.19 -16.36 9.59
C PRO A 216 -8.01 -17.26 8.65
N ASN A 217 -8.48 -16.71 7.54
CA ASN A 217 -9.17 -17.46 6.48
C ASN A 217 -8.39 -17.28 5.18
N GLU A 218 -8.09 -18.40 4.53
CA GLU A 218 -7.54 -18.39 3.17
C GLU A 218 -8.68 -18.28 2.18
N LEU A 219 -8.44 -17.54 1.10
CA LEU A 219 -9.38 -17.45 -0.01
C LEU A 219 -9.48 -18.80 -0.72
N THR A 220 -10.62 -19.06 -1.37
CA THR A 220 -10.81 -20.20 -2.26
C THR A 220 -9.71 -20.22 -3.34
N ASP A 221 -9.27 -21.41 -3.75
CA ASP A 221 -8.22 -21.63 -4.77
C ASP A 221 -6.81 -21.12 -4.40
N ALA A 222 -6.58 -20.85 -3.11
CA ALA A 222 -5.26 -20.57 -2.59
C ALA A 222 -4.28 -21.76 -2.81
N GLN A 223 -3.10 -21.45 -3.31
CA GLN A 223 -2.01 -22.42 -3.51
C GLN A 223 -0.70 -21.91 -2.92
N LEU A 224 0.13 -22.82 -2.42
CA LEU A 224 1.45 -22.46 -1.90
C LEU A 224 2.47 -22.40 -3.05
N VAL A 225 3.02 -21.20 -3.28
CA VAL A 225 4.08 -20.95 -4.26
C VAL A 225 5.39 -20.70 -3.53
N THR A 226 6.47 -21.31 -4.02
CA THR A 226 7.83 -21.01 -3.54
C THR A 226 8.43 -19.90 -4.40
N GLY A 227 8.70 -18.76 -3.77
CA GLY A 227 9.47 -17.66 -4.34
C GLY A 227 10.89 -17.60 -3.77
N ARG A 228 11.66 -16.63 -4.26
CA ARG A 228 12.96 -16.27 -3.69
C ARG A 228 12.93 -14.87 -3.13
N TRP A 229 13.87 -14.57 -2.25
CA TRP A 229 14.14 -13.21 -1.85
C TRP A 229 15.64 -12.90 -1.92
N VAL A 230 15.95 -11.63 -2.16
CA VAL A 230 17.30 -11.08 -2.16
C VAL A 230 17.31 -9.77 -1.41
N LYS A 231 18.33 -9.58 -0.57
CA LYS A 231 18.51 -8.36 0.22
C LYS A 231 19.47 -7.42 -0.50
N PHE A 232 18.99 -6.24 -0.90
CA PHE A 232 19.83 -5.17 -1.45
C PHE A 232 19.15 -3.81 -1.34
N THR A 233 19.91 -2.74 -1.53
CA THR A 233 19.38 -1.37 -1.54
C THR A 233 18.28 -1.24 -2.59
N PRO A 234 17.10 -0.69 -2.25
CA PRO A 234 15.98 -0.65 -3.15
C PRO A 234 16.34 0.05 -4.47
N PRO A 235 15.86 -0.49 -5.60
CA PRO A 235 16.17 0.05 -6.92
C PRO A 235 15.59 1.46 -7.07
N ARG A 236 16.35 2.39 -7.65
CA ARG A 236 15.87 3.76 -7.98
C ARG A 236 15.24 3.83 -9.39
N THR A 237 14.55 2.77 -9.77
CA THR A 237 13.85 2.65 -11.06
C THR A 237 12.44 2.16 -10.81
N ALA A 238 11.48 2.57 -11.63
CA ALA A 238 10.11 2.05 -11.64
C ALA A 238 9.99 0.80 -12.54
N ASP A 239 10.99 0.54 -13.38
CA ASP A 239 10.95 -0.53 -14.37
C ASP A 239 11.23 -1.90 -13.74
N ALA A 240 10.24 -2.79 -13.80
CA ALA A 240 10.29 -4.09 -13.15
C ALA A 240 11.34 -5.04 -13.75
N GLU A 241 11.68 -4.91 -15.04
CA GLU A 241 12.70 -5.73 -15.69
C GLU A 241 14.11 -5.29 -15.24
N ASP A 242 14.33 -3.98 -15.11
CA ASP A 242 15.56 -3.44 -14.56
C ASP A 242 15.71 -3.78 -13.07
N MET A 243 14.63 -3.74 -12.28
CA MET A 243 14.64 -4.24 -10.90
C MET A 243 15.04 -5.72 -10.83
N LEU A 244 14.50 -6.55 -11.72
CA LEU A 244 14.86 -7.98 -11.79
C LEU A 244 16.34 -8.14 -12.14
N ARG A 245 16.85 -7.37 -13.10
CA ARG A 245 18.26 -7.39 -13.48
C ARG A 245 19.18 -7.02 -12.32
N LEU A 246 18.81 -6.00 -11.54
CA LEU A 246 19.55 -5.60 -10.34
C LEU A 246 19.54 -6.71 -9.28
N ALA A 247 18.40 -7.36 -9.07
CA ALA A 247 18.27 -8.51 -8.17
C ALA A 247 19.17 -9.69 -8.61
N GLU A 248 19.21 -9.99 -9.92
CA GLU A 248 20.08 -11.05 -10.46
C GLU A 248 21.56 -10.71 -10.35
N ASN A 249 21.95 -9.45 -10.61
CA ASN A 249 23.32 -9.00 -10.45
C ASN A 249 23.79 -9.13 -8.99
N GLU A 250 22.92 -8.81 -8.04
CA GLU A 250 23.23 -8.99 -6.63
C GLU A 250 23.36 -10.48 -6.26
N LEU A 251 22.46 -11.34 -6.74
CA LEU A 251 22.59 -12.78 -6.55
C LEU A 251 23.90 -13.33 -7.15
N ALA A 252 24.28 -12.87 -8.34
CA ALA A 252 25.54 -13.24 -8.99
C ALA A 252 26.76 -12.79 -8.16
N ARG A 253 26.71 -11.58 -7.58
CA ARG A 253 27.74 -11.09 -6.67
C ARG A 253 27.87 -11.97 -5.42
N GLN A 254 26.75 -12.40 -4.84
CA GLN A 254 26.73 -13.30 -3.69
C GLN A 254 27.18 -14.73 -4.05
N ALA A 255 26.93 -15.19 -5.28
CA ALA A 255 27.33 -16.51 -5.77
C ALA A 255 28.85 -16.70 -5.79
N VAL A 256 29.65 -15.63 -5.89
CA VAL A 256 31.12 -15.69 -5.80
C VAL A 256 31.58 -16.39 -4.51
N LEU A 257 30.87 -16.18 -3.40
CA LEU A 257 31.18 -16.79 -2.11
C LEU A 257 30.25 -17.96 -1.76
N GLN A 258 29.05 -18.02 -2.37
CA GLN A 258 27.98 -18.94 -1.96
C GLN A 258 27.26 -19.59 -3.16
N ALA A 259 28.02 -20.05 -4.17
CA ALA A 259 27.46 -20.55 -5.44
C ALA A 259 26.36 -21.62 -5.27
N ALA A 260 26.59 -22.63 -4.43
CA ALA A 260 25.62 -23.70 -4.22
C ALA A 260 24.31 -23.21 -3.59
N SER A 261 24.37 -22.22 -2.70
CA SER A 261 23.19 -21.69 -2.03
C SER A 261 22.36 -20.80 -2.95
N VAL A 262 23.02 -20.00 -3.80
CA VAL A 262 22.36 -19.19 -4.83
C VAL A 262 21.69 -20.07 -5.87
N GLN A 263 22.38 -21.11 -6.35
CA GLN A 263 21.83 -22.04 -7.34
C GLN A 263 20.55 -22.72 -6.81
N LYS A 264 20.55 -23.15 -5.54
CA LYS A 264 19.37 -23.73 -4.88
C LYS A 264 18.17 -22.78 -4.88
N VAL A 265 18.40 -21.50 -4.63
CA VAL A 265 17.35 -20.47 -4.65
C VAL A 265 16.82 -20.23 -6.05
N ILE A 266 17.69 -20.18 -7.06
CA ILE A 266 17.29 -20.07 -8.47
C ILE A 266 16.43 -21.27 -8.87
N ASP A 267 16.87 -22.49 -8.56
CA ASP A 267 16.17 -23.72 -8.94
C ASP A 267 14.80 -23.86 -8.24
N ALA A 268 14.69 -23.39 -7.00
CA ALA A 268 13.44 -23.40 -6.22
C ALA A 268 12.34 -22.49 -6.81
N THR A 269 12.67 -21.60 -7.75
CA THR A 269 11.74 -20.61 -8.31
C THR A 269 11.37 -20.86 -9.78
N ARG A 270 11.65 -22.07 -10.28
CA ARG A 270 11.26 -22.50 -11.63
C ARG A 270 9.78 -22.84 -11.66
N GLY A 271 9.02 -22.11 -12.48
CA GLY A 271 7.60 -22.32 -12.67
C GLY A 271 6.99 -21.38 -13.71
N PRO A 272 5.69 -21.52 -14.00
CA PRO A 272 4.96 -20.60 -14.87
C PRO A 272 4.84 -19.19 -14.28
N ILE A 273 4.84 -19.11 -12.95
CA ILE A 273 5.01 -17.87 -12.20
C ILE A 273 6.24 -18.02 -11.28
N SER A 274 7.08 -16.99 -11.26
CA SER A 274 8.21 -16.87 -10.36
C SER A 274 8.07 -15.57 -9.58
N LEU A 275 8.18 -15.65 -8.25
CA LEU A 275 8.11 -14.50 -7.36
C LEU A 275 9.50 -14.19 -6.82
N THR A 276 9.93 -12.95 -6.96
CA THR A 276 11.19 -12.44 -6.38
C THR A 276 10.89 -11.29 -5.43
N GLY A 277 11.13 -11.49 -4.14
CA GLY A 277 11.06 -10.43 -3.12
C GLY A 277 12.38 -9.69 -2.98
N ILE A 278 12.35 -8.37 -3.12
CA ILE A 278 13.45 -7.46 -2.84
C ILE A 278 13.23 -6.92 -1.43
N VAL A 279 14.13 -7.27 -0.51
CA VAL A 279 14.04 -6.84 0.89
C VAL A 279 15.14 -5.85 1.23
N PHE A 280 14.79 -4.82 1.99
CA PHE A 280 15.73 -3.81 2.45
C PHE A 280 15.33 -3.26 3.82
N PRO A 281 16.29 -2.75 4.60
CA PRO A 281 15.98 -1.99 5.80
C PRO A 281 15.24 -0.70 5.42
N GLU A 282 14.15 -0.41 6.11
CA GLU A 282 13.33 0.78 5.89
C GLU A 282 13.00 1.46 7.23
N GLU A 283 12.77 2.76 7.19
CA GLU A 283 12.30 3.52 8.35
C GLU A 283 10.81 3.28 8.57
N THR A 284 10.48 2.52 9.62
CA THR A 284 9.09 2.30 10.06
C THR A 284 8.67 3.23 11.19
N GLU A 285 9.64 3.82 11.90
CA GLU A 285 9.44 4.74 13.01
C GLU A 285 10.43 5.90 12.91
N TYR A 286 9.94 7.12 13.16
CA TYR A 286 10.74 8.33 13.09
C TYR A 286 11.95 8.29 14.02
N GLY A 287 13.12 8.66 13.50
CA GLY A 287 14.31 8.90 14.33
C GLY A 287 14.94 7.63 14.92
N SER A 288 14.45 6.45 14.56
CA SER A 288 15.11 5.19 14.90
C SER A 288 16.47 5.14 14.18
N ALA A 289 17.56 5.34 14.92
CA ALA A 289 18.94 5.28 14.39
C ALA A 289 19.27 3.92 13.74
N LYS A 290 18.41 2.92 13.94
CA LYS A 290 18.40 1.65 13.22
C LYS A 290 17.11 1.58 12.42
N LYS A 291 17.22 1.52 11.08
CA LYS A 291 16.12 1.14 10.17
C LYS A 291 15.65 -0.27 10.54
N ASN A 292 14.76 -0.38 11.53
CA ASN A 292 14.43 -1.64 12.20
C ASN A 292 13.37 -2.46 11.46
N GLY A 293 12.66 -1.85 10.50
CA GLY A 293 11.65 -2.53 9.71
C GLY A 293 12.20 -3.08 8.39
N ALA A 294 11.55 -4.13 7.88
CA ALA A 294 11.76 -4.59 6.52
C ALA A 294 10.79 -3.88 5.56
N GLY A 295 11.34 -3.26 4.52
CA GLY A 295 10.61 -2.86 3.31
C GLY A 295 10.70 -3.97 2.26
N TRP A 296 9.62 -4.13 1.49
CA TRP A 296 9.48 -5.18 0.48
C TRP A 296 8.94 -4.63 -0.83
N LEU A 297 9.61 -4.96 -1.93
CA LEU A 297 9.08 -4.88 -3.28
C LEU A 297 9.05 -6.29 -3.85
N PHE A 298 7.99 -6.66 -4.57
CA PHE A 298 7.88 -7.99 -5.16
C PHE A 298 7.84 -7.91 -6.68
N LEU A 299 8.49 -8.86 -7.34
CA LEU A 299 8.44 -9.01 -8.79
C LEU A 299 7.72 -10.31 -9.10
N ALA A 300 6.70 -10.23 -9.94
CA ALA A 300 6.00 -11.37 -10.51
C ALA A 300 6.45 -11.55 -11.96
N THR A 301 7.21 -12.62 -12.21
CA THR A 301 7.64 -12.99 -13.55
C THR A 301 6.78 -14.14 -14.05
N ARG A 302 6.05 -13.92 -15.16
CA ARG A 302 5.18 -14.91 -15.79
C ARG A 302 5.80 -15.38 -17.10
N ARG A 303 5.77 -16.68 -17.36
CA ARG A 303 6.23 -17.27 -18.62
C ARG A 303 5.04 -17.79 -19.41
N ALA A 304 4.86 -17.27 -20.62
CA ALA A 304 3.94 -17.88 -21.57
C ALA A 304 4.44 -19.28 -21.94
N PHE A 305 3.57 -20.28 -21.91
CA PHE A 305 3.87 -21.60 -22.46
C PHE A 305 3.00 -21.82 -23.69
N ALA A 306 3.63 -21.94 -24.86
CA ALA A 306 2.97 -22.28 -26.10
C ALA A 306 3.66 -23.51 -26.72
N ASN A 307 2.88 -24.54 -27.08
CA ASN A 307 3.37 -25.76 -27.73
C ASN A 307 4.57 -26.43 -27.03
N GLY A 308 4.56 -26.49 -25.69
CA GLY A 308 5.63 -27.11 -24.91
C GLY A 308 6.96 -26.34 -24.88
N LYS A 309 7.03 -25.13 -25.48
CA LYS A 309 8.18 -24.23 -25.40
C LYS A 309 7.86 -23.04 -24.51
N ALA A 310 8.82 -22.66 -23.64
CA ALA A 310 8.74 -21.44 -22.86
C ALA A 310 8.89 -20.24 -23.80
N GLY A 311 7.88 -19.37 -23.83
CA GLY A 311 7.89 -18.09 -24.51
C GLY A 311 8.61 -17.01 -23.69
N ALA A 312 8.49 -15.76 -24.16
CA ALA A 312 9.05 -14.60 -23.47
C ALA A 312 8.46 -14.48 -22.04
N ALA A 313 9.33 -14.13 -21.09
CA ALA A 313 8.94 -13.86 -19.72
C ALA A 313 8.54 -12.38 -19.60
N THR A 314 7.42 -12.09 -18.94
CA THR A 314 7.03 -10.73 -18.57
C THR A 314 7.20 -10.55 -17.08
N THR A 315 7.83 -9.45 -16.66
CA THR A 315 8.04 -9.14 -15.25
C THR A 315 7.28 -7.88 -14.88
N ARG A 316 6.55 -7.95 -13.76
CA ARG A 316 5.80 -6.81 -13.22
C ARG A 316 6.12 -6.61 -11.75
N LEU A 317 6.13 -5.35 -11.33
CA LEU A 317 6.21 -4.98 -9.93
C LEU A 317 4.85 -5.25 -9.26
N VAL A 318 4.90 -5.80 -8.06
CA VAL A 318 3.75 -5.98 -7.16
C VAL A 318 4.15 -5.39 -5.83
N LEU A 319 3.37 -4.44 -5.31
CA LEU A 319 3.68 -3.82 -4.03
C LEU A 319 3.38 -4.77 -2.87
N GLY A 320 4.26 -4.73 -1.88
CA GLY A 320 4.00 -5.30 -0.59
C GLY A 320 3.06 -4.40 0.21
N GLU A 321 2.12 -4.98 0.94
CA GLU A 321 1.31 -4.25 1.91
C GLU A 321 1.36 -4.92 3.29
N ARG A 322 1.48 -4.09 4.33
CA ARG A 322 1.53 -4.55 5.71
C ARG A 322 0.13 -4.91 6.17
N ALA A 323 -0.09 -6.17 6.50
CA ALA A 323 -1.41 -6.72 6.82
C ALA A 323 -1.43 -7.60 8.09
N GLY A 324 -0.35 -7.54 8.88
CA GLY A 324 -0.33 -8.14 10.21
C GLY A 324 -1.46 -7.59 11.07
N LYS A 325 -1.83 -8.34 12.10
CA LYS A 325 -2.90 -7.95 13.02
C LYS A 325 -2.64 -6.57 13.63
N ASP A 326 -1.40 -6.29 14.02
CA ASP A 326 -1.03 -4.99 14.60
C ASP A 326 -0.95 -3.88 13.55
N ASP A 327 -0.59 -4.20 12.30
CA ASP A 327 -0.48 -3.24 11.20
C ASP A 327 -1.85 -2.61 10.86
N ILE A 328 -2.90 -3.44 10.79
CA ILE A 328 -4.25 -2.97 10.45
C ILE A 328 -4.78 -1.99 11.51
N PHE A 329 -4.46 -2.23 12.78
CA PHE A 329 -4.93 -1.38 13.89
C PHE A 329 -4.02 -0.19 14.18
N ALA A 330 -2.81 -0.13 13.62
CA ALA A 330 -1.89 0.99 13.81
C ALA A 330 -2.49 2.34 13.37
N ARG A 331 -3.40 2.34 12.38
CA ARG A 331 -4.09 3.54 11.90
C ARG A 331 -5.24 4.02 12.80
N LEU A 332 -5.73 3.16 13.70
CA LEU A 332 -6.74 3.52 14.68
C LEU A 332 -6.43 2.86 16.03
N PRO A 333 -5.39 3.32 16.75
CA PRO A 333 -4.91 2.64 17.96
C PRO A 333 -5.97 2.46 19.04
N VAL A 334 -6.94 3.36 19.13
CA VAL A 334 -8.06 3.26 20.09
C VAL A 334 -8.92 2.01 19.87
N ALA A 335 -9.02 1.53 18.62
CA ALA A 335 -9.79 0.34 18.26
C ALA A 335 -9.13 -0.97 18.74
N ASN A 336 -7.85 -0.97 19.13
CA ASN A 336 -7.19 -2.15 19.69
C ASN A 336 -7.93 -2.73 20.90
N SER A 337 -8.60 -1.88 21.68
CA SER A 337 -9.40 -2.32 22.83
C SER A 337 -10.62 -3.20 22.45
N LEU A 338 -11.07 -3.15 21.19
CA LEU A 338 -12.21 -3.91 20.66
C LEU A 338 -11.82 -5.32 20.23
N LEU A 339 -10.55 -5.57 19.91
CA LEU A 339 -10.03 -6.88 19.50
C LEU A 339 -10.26 -7.99 20.51
N GLY A 340 -10.32 -7.66 21.81
CA GLY A 340 -10.63 -8.61 22.88
C GLY A 340 -12.12 -8.76 23.19
N LYS A 341 -12.99 -7.96 22.55
CA LYS A 341 -14.42 -7.92 22.84
C LYS A 341 -15.18 -8.96 22.02
N LYS A 342 -16.32 -9.37 22.55
CA LYS A 342 -17.25 -10.31 21.90
C LYS A 342 -18.63 -9.70 21.88
N ALA A 343 -19.35 -9.85 20.78
CA ALA A 343 -20.72 -9.39 20.63
C ALA A 343 -21.64 -10.52 20.14
N LEU A 344 -22.87 -10.54 20.64
CA LEU A 344 -23.97 -11.35 20.10
C LEU A 344 -25.03 -10.41 19.54
N VAL A 345 -25.31 -10.55 18.24
CA VAL A 345 -26.37 -9.83 17.54
C VAL A 345 -27.59 -10.73 17.45
N VAL A 346 -28.64 -10.38 18.19
CA VAL A 346 -29.92 -11.09 18.17
C VAL A 346 -30.88 -10.37 17.23
N GLY A 347 -31.25 -11.04 16.14
CA GLY A 347 -32.03 -10.48 15.05
C GLY A 347 -31.14 -9.79 14.03
N CYS A 348 -30.98 -10.42 12.86
CA CYS A 348 -30.17 -9.99 11.74
C CYS A 348 -31.01 -9.27 10.66
N GLY A 349 -32.10 -8.62 11.08
CA GLY A 349 -32.93 -7.77 10.22
C GLY A 349 -32.27 -6.42 9.93
N ALA A 350 -33.08 -5.39 9.65
CA ALA A 350 -32.58 -4.09 9.19
C ALA A 350 -31.63 -3.37 10.15
N ILE A 351 -31.74 -3.58 11.46
CA ILE A 351 -30.87 -2.92 12.45
C ILE A 351 -29.65 -3.80 12.77
N GLY A 352 -29.90 -5.05 13.16
CA GLY A 352 -28.83 -5.94 13.62
C GLY A 352 -27.83 -6.30 12.53
N SER A 353 -28.25 -6.35 11.26
CA SER A 353 -27.33 -6.59 10.15
C SER A 353 -26.25 -5.50 10.04
N PHE A 354 -26.64 -4.24 9.87
CA PHE A 354 -25.70 -3.12 9.85
C PHE A 354 -24.91 -3.01 11.15
N THR A 355 -25.56 -3.21 12.31
CA THR A 355 -24.87 -3.17 13.61
C THR A 355 -23.73 -4.19 13.66
N GLY A 356 -23.98 -5.44 13.26
CA GLY A 356 -22.93 -6.46 13.27
C GLY A 356 -21.83 -6.21 12.24
N LEU A 357 -22.16 -5.68 11.05
CA LEU A 357 -21.16 -5.28 10.07
C LEU A 357 -20.28 -4.13 10.57
N GLU A 358 -20.88 -3.12 11.22
CA GLU A 358 -20.13 -1.99 11.78
C GLU A 358 -19.25 -2.40 12.96
N LEU A 359 -19.73 -3.29 13.84
CA LEU A 359 -18.90 -3.86 14.89
C LEU A 359 -17.71 -4.65 14.31
N SER A 360 -17.93 -5.38 13.21
CA SER A 360 -16.86 -6.11 12.51
C SER A 360 -15.83 -5.15 11.94
N ARG A 361 -16.29 -4.10 11.25
CA ARG A 361 -15.45 -3.05 10.67
C ARG A 361 -14.66 -2.27 11.73
N ALA A 362 -15.26 -2.04 12.89
CA ALA A 362 -14.61 -1.40 14.04
C ALA A 362 -13.53 -2.27 14.71
N GLY A 363 -13.43 -3.56 14.35
CA GLY A 363 -12.41 -4.46 14.87
C GLY A 363 -12.80 -5.21 16.14
N VAL A 364 -14.10 -5.44 16.38
CA VAL A 364 -14.55 -6.36 17.44
C VAL A 364 -14.04 -7.76 17.14
N GLY A 365 -13.32 -8.38 18.08
CA GLY A 365 -12.62 -9.63 17.82
C GLY A 365 -13.51 -10.85 17.58
N GLU A 366 -14.72 -10.88 18.11
CA GLU A 366 -15.66 -11.98 17.87
C GLU A 366 -17.12 -11.53 17.81
N ILE A 367 -17.84 -11.97 16.78
CA ILE A 367 -19.26 -11.65 16.57
C ILE A 367 -20.06 -12.92 16.30
N ALA A 368 -21.14 -13.10 17.06
CA ALA A 368 -22.14 -14.12 16.82
C ALA A 368 -23.41 -13.49 16.26
N PHE A 369 -23.95 -14.07 15.19
CA PHE A 369 -25.23 -13.69 14.59
C PHE A 369 -26.29 -14.73 14.90
N LEU A 370 -27.45 -14.30 15.42
CA LEU A 370 -28.58 -15.17 15.68
C LEU A 370 -29.81 -14.65 14.95
N ASP A 371 -30.27 -15.42 13.96
CA ASP A 371 -31.52 -15.18 13.26
C ASP A 371 -32.00 -16.47 12.58
N HIS A 372 -33.30 -16.70 12.65
CA HIS A 372 -34.00 -17.82 12.03
C HIS A 372 -34.47 -17.54 10.60
N ASP A 373 -34.53 -16.26 10.21
CA ASP A 373 -35.16 -15.84 8.96
C ASP A 373 -34.17 -15.86 7.78
N THR A 374 -34.73 -15.88 6.58
CA THR A 374 -34.02 -15.97 5.29
C THR A 374 -34.05 -14.62 4.58
N VAL A 375 -33.02 -14.32 3.80
CA VAL A 375 -32.95 -13.10 2.98
C VAL A 375 -33.94 -13.20 1.83
N GLN A 376 -34.83 -12.21 1.71
CA GLN A 376 -35.82 -12.07 0.64
C GLN A 376 -35.52 -10.82 -0.21
N PRO A 377 -35.93 -10.77 -1.49
CA PRO A 377 -35.71 -9.60 -2.34
C PRO A 377 -36.19 -8.27 -1.72
N GLY A 378 -37.35 -8.28 -1.04
CA GLY A 378 -37.90 -7.10 -0.37
C GLY A 378 -37.07 -6.59 0.82
N ASN A 379 -36.13 -7.38 1.35
CA ASN A 379 -35.21 -6.91 2.39
C ASN A 379 -34.18 -5.92 1.85
N SER A 380 -33.88 -5.96 0.54
CA SER A 380 -32.75 -5.22 -0.07
C SER A 380 -32.80 -3.70 0.11
N LEU A 381 -33.97 -3.13 0.42
CA LEU A 381 -34.12 -1.68 0.69
C LEU A 381 -33.53 -1.25 2.05
N ARG A 382 -33.30 -2.21 2.96
CA ARG A 382 -32.93 -1.94 4.35
C ARG A 382 -32.02 -3.01 4.95
N TRP A 383 -31.39 -3.83 4.12
CA TRP A 383 -30.52 -4.92 4.53
C TRP A 383 -29.27 -4.94 3.64
N PRO A 384 -28.07 -5.15 4.20
CA PRO A 384 -26.83 -4.70 3.56
C PRO A 384 -26.33 -5.57 2.41
N LEU A 385 -26.64 -6.87 2.38
CA LEU A 385 -26.10 -7.77 1.37
C LEU A 385 -27.16 -8.02 0.28
N GLY A 386 -26.86 -7.60 -0.95
CA GLY A 386 -27.85 -7.56 -2.03
C GLY A 386 -28.22 -8.93 -2.62
N ARG A 387 -28.58 -8.92 -3.90
CA ARG A 387 -28.99 -10.10 -4.68
C ARG A 387 -28.18 -11.39 -4.48
N PRO A 388 -26.83 -11.37 -4.34
CA PRO A 388 -26.04 -12.61 -4.27
C PRO A 388 -26.41 -13.57 -3.13
N VAL A 389 -27.09 -13.10 -2.08
CA VAL A 389 -27.43 -13.93 -0.91
C VAL A 389 -28.95 -14.11 -0.70
N TRP A 390 -29.78 -13.71 -1.67
CA TRP A 390 -31.22 -14.01 -1.60
C TRP A 390 -31.46 -15.51 -1.46
N GLY A 391 -32.38 -15.90 -0.57
CA GLY A 391 -32.65 -17.30 -0.22
C GLY A 391 -31.69 -17.89 0.85
N SER A 392 -30.62 -17.18 1.22
CA SER A 392 -29.72 -17.63 2.29
C SER A 392 -30.23 -17.23 3.68
N ALA A 393 -29.92 -18.02 4.71
CA ALA A 393 -30.21 -17.65 6.09
C ALA A 393 -29.48 -16.33 6.46
N LYS A 394 -30.19 -15.39 7.08
CA LYS A 394 -29.64 -14.03 7.37
C LYS A 394 -28.37 -14.07 8.22
N ALA A 395 -28.38 -14.88 9.28
CA ALA A 395 -27.23 -15.02 10.17
C ALA A 395 -26.00 -15.60 9.46
N VAL A 396 -26.20 -16.63 8.61
CA VAL A 396 -25.13 -17.27 7.83
C VAL A 396 -24.59 -16.30 6.78
N ALA A 397 -25.46 -15.62 6.03
CA ALA A 397 -25.05 -14.66 5.02
C ALA A 397 -24.18 -13.52 5.60
N LEU A 398 -24.52 -12.99 6.78
CA LEU A 398 -23.70 -11.98 7.46
C LEU A 398 -22.39 -12.56 7.97
N ALA A 399 -22.40 -13.76 8.56
CA ALA A 399 -21.17 -14.40 9.01
C ALA A 399 -20.20 -14.62 7.84
N ASN A 400 -20.67 -15.15 6.72
CA ASN A 400 -19.84 -15.39 5.53
C ASN A 400 -19.29 -14.09 4.97
N PHE A 401 -20.10 -13.03 4.94
CA PHE A 401 -19.64 -11.71 4.53
C PHE A 401 -18.53 -11.19 5.46
N VAL A 402 -18.73 -11.25 6.77
CA VAL A 402 -17.73 -10.77 7.73
C VAL A 402 -16.45 -11.59 7.64
N MET A 403 -16.55 -12.91 7.53
CA MET A 403 -15.42 -13.82 7.39
C MET A 403 -14.54 -13.49 6.18
N ALA A 404 -15.16 -13.11 5.06
CA ALA A 404 -14.47 -12.79 3.81
C ALA A 404 -13.89 -11.36 3.78
N ASN A 405 -14.45 -10.42 4.54
CA ASN A 405 -14.09 -9.00 4.45
C ASN A 405 -13.33 -8.46 5.68
N TYR A 406 -13.46 -9.10 6.84
CA TYR A 406 -12.87 -8.66 8.10
C TYR A 406 -12.08 -9.81 8.75
N PRO A 407 -10.87 -10.11 8.23
CA PRO A 407 -10.14 -11.34 8.53
C PRO A 407 -9.82 -11.53 10.02
N TRP A 408 -9.70 -10.44 10.79
CA TRP A 408 -9.38 -10.49 12.23
C TRP A 408 -10.61 -10.64 13.14
N THR A 409 -11.82 -10.70 12.58
CA THR A 409 -13.07 -10.88 13.30
C THR A 409 -13.51 -12.34 13.22
N LYS A 410 -13.51 -13.05 14.35
CA LYS A 410 -14.05 -14.41 14.43
C LYS A 410 -15.58 -14.35 14.37
N VAL A 411 -16.20 -15.21 13.56
CA VAL A 411 -17.65 -15.21 13.40
C VAL A 411 -18.31 -16.55 13.68
N ARG A 412 -19.57 -16.48 14.12
CA ARG A 412 -20.46 -17.63 14.31
C ARG A 412 -21.88 -17.25 13.89
N ALA A 413 -22.64 -18.20 13.36
CA ALA A 413 -24.05 -18.01 13.01
C ALA A 413 -24.94 -19.04 13.72
N PHE A 414 -26.14 -18.62 14.12
CA PHE A 414 -27.16 -19.45 14.77
C PHE A 414 -28.50 -19.26 14.07
N GLY A 415 -29.05 -20.34 13.52
CA GLY A 415 -30.30 -20.34 12.74
C GLY A 415 -31.58 -20.47 13.56
N CYS A 416 -31.55 -20.14 14.86
CA CYS A 416 -32.65 -20.39 15.78
C CYS A 416 -33.42 -19.11 16.14
N ARG A 417 -34.70 -19.25 16.49
CA ARG A 417 -35.50 -18.15 17.07
C ARG A 417 -35.26 -18.10 18.57
N LEU A 418 -34.74 -16.98 19.08
CA LEU A 418 -34.47 -16.83 20.51
C LEU A 418 -35.75 -17.01 21.34
N GLY A 419 -35.68 -17.85 22.36
CA GLY A 419 -36.80 -18.12 23.27
C GLY A 419 -37.92 -18.98 22.67
N SER A 420 -37.76 -19.51 21.46
CA SER A 420 -38.77 -20.39 20.87
C SER A 420 -38.86 -21.70 21.65
N ALA A 421 -40.07 -22.07 22.05
CA ALA A 421 -40.40 -23.38 22.59
C ALA A 421 -41.18 -24.18 21.55
N ILE A 422 -41.00 -25.49 21.54
CA ILE A 422 -41.77 -26.42 20.71
C ILE A 422 -42.58 -27.34 21.63
N ALA A 423 -43.87 -27.49 21.32
CA ALA A 423 -44.76 -28.41 22.02
C ALA A 423 -45.20 -29.57 21.11
N ASP A 424 -45.16 -29.37 19.78
CA ASP A 424 -45.40 -30.43 18.81
C ASP A 424 -44.13 -31.23 18.58
N ILE A 425 -44.20 -32.53 18.85
CA ILE A 425 -43.09 -33.47 18.65
C ILE A 425 -42.66 -33.55 17.18
N ASN A 426 -43.57 -33.28 16.23
CA ASN A 426 -43.26 -33.26 14.80
C ASN A 426 -42.54 -31.97 14.38
N GLY A 427 -42.58 -30.93 15.23
CA GLY A 427 -41.84 -29.68 15.04
C GLY A 427 -40.39 -29.73 15.54
N VAL A 428 -39.96 -30.85 16.14
CA VAL A 428 -38.55 -31.08 16.49
C VAL A 428 -37.75 -31.28 15.19
N PRO A 429 -36.70 -30.48 14.94
CA PRO A 429 -35.87 -30.64 13.75
C PRO A 429 -35.27 -32.05 13.68
N GLN A 430 -35.62 -32.81 12.64
CA GLN A 430 -35.18 -34.21 12.49
C GLN A 430 -33.70 -34.35 12.11
N ASP A 431 -33.09 -33.28 11.63
CA ASP A 431 -31.72 -33.18 11.13
C ASP A 431 -30.73 -32.57 12.13
N GLN A 432 -31.18 -32.19 13.33
CA GLN A 432 -30.28 -31.70 14.37
C GLN A 432 -29.54 -32.86 15.05
N GLN A 433 -28.35 -33.18 14.54
CA GLN A 433 -27.41 -34.10 15.21
C GLN A 433 -26.74 -33.48 16.46
N GLY A 434 -27.17 -32.29 16.91
CA GLY A 434 -26.54 -31.55 18.01
C GLY A 434 -27.48 -30.56 18.70
N ASN A 435 -26.94 -29.83 19.69
CA ASN A 435 -27.67 -28.82 20.45
C ASN A 435 -28.15 -27.69 19.51
N VAL A 436 -29.39 -27.18 19.66
CA VAL A 436 -29.93 -26.01 18.91
C VAL A 436 -29.05 -24.76 19.01
N LEU A 437 -28.20 -24.67 20.05
CA LEU A 437 -27.21 -23.63 20.28
C LEU A 437 -25.84 -23.96 19.67
N THR A 438 -25.76 -24.97 18.81
CA THR A 438 -24.54 -25.26 18.04
C THR A 438 -24.48 -24.29 16.87
N PRO A 439 -23.33 -23.63 16.64
CA PRO A 439 -23.17 -22.77 15.47
C PRO A 439 -23.43 -23.55 14.18
N VAL A 440 -24.10 -22.91 13.23
CA VAL A 440 -24.23 -23.40 11.86
C VAL A 440 -22.88 -23.22 11.16
N SER A 441 -22.49 -24.19 10.34
CA SER A 441 -21.30 -24.05 9.49
C SER A 441 -21.43 -22.83 8.57
N VAL A 442 -20.39 -22.01 8.57
CA VAL A 442 -20.28 -20.75 7.82
C VAL A 442 -19.12 -20.82 6.85
#